data_AF-A0A955IR59-F1
#
_entry.id   AF-A0A955IR59-F1
#
_cell.length_a   1.000
_cell.length_b   1.000
_cell.length_c   1.000
_cell.angle_alpha   90.00
_cell.angle_beta   90.00
_cell.angle_gamma   90.00
#
_symmetry.space_group_name_H-M   'P 1'
#
loop_
_entity.id
_entity.type
_entity.pdbx_description
1 polymer ?
#
loop_
_entity_poly.entity_id
_entity_poly.type
_entity_poly.pdbx_seq_one_letter_code
_entity_poly.pdbx_strand_id
1 'polypeptide(L)'
;MTTPEHSPDSVPDHIRKPHLRPIQPIPMMQDGKALIALRDPTMLTEQTMAVPQQMMGIIQRFSGEETIDDIAAGTGLAIAQLLQLIENLDRLGLIWGPTFEGLESDLKHRIEHDGYFPRGSSASLGEDVETCRSRLEALFDAVEDPELEGEIVGIVAPHLDYERGGENYASAYYALRSIPKPDRVVVLGTNHFGIGDGVVLAQYGFETPFGVCPA
;
A
#
# COMPACT_ATOMS: atom_id res chain seq x y z
N MET A 1 29.08 -27.54 -14.79
CA MET A 1 28.86 -26.17 -14.31
C MET A 1 28.33 -26.27 -12.90
N THR A 2 29.22 -26.12 -11.93
CA THR A 2 28.92 -26.15 -10.49
C THR A 2 28.18 -24.87 -10.13
N THR A 3 27.03 -25.00 -9.47
CA THR A 3 26.31 -23.91 -8.82
C THR A 3 27.26 -23.18 -7.85
N PRO A 4 27.26 -21.84 -7.79
CA PRO A 4 28.09 -21.12 -6.83
C PRO A 4 27.60 -21.47 -5.43
N GLU A 5 28.47 -22.11 -4.63
CA GLU A 5 28.27 -22.26 -3.19
C GLU A 5 28.29 -20.85 -2.58
N HIS A 6 27.14 -20.41 -2.06
CA HIS A 6 27.06 -19.19 -1.27
C HIS A 6 27.75 -19.48 0.07
N SER A 7 28.95 -18.93 0.26
CA SER A 7 29.63 -18.96 1.55
C SER A 7 28.81 -18.15 2.57
N PRO A 8 28.51 -18.68 3.77
CA PRO A 8 27.68 -17.99 4.76
C PRO A 8 28.25 -16.63 5.24
N ASP A 9 29.56 -16.39 5.07
CA ASP A 9 30.21 -15.11 5.42
C ASP A 9 30.06 -13.99 4.36
N SER A 10 29.42 -14.24 3.21
CA SER A 10 29.22 -13.23 2.15
C SER A 10 27.82 -12.62 2.10
N VAL A 11 26.92 -13.04 3.00
CA VAL A 11 25.52 -12.60 3.01
C VAL A 11 25.39 -11.29 3.80
N PRO A 12 24.80 -10.22 3.24
CA PRO A 12 24.59 -8.96 3.96
C PRO A 12 23.81 -9.15 5.26
N ASP A 13 24.09 -8.32 6.27
CA ASP A 13 23.49 -8.47 7.61
C ASP A 13 21.96 -8.44 7.61
N HIS A 14 21.34 -7.57 6.80
CA HIS A 14 19.88 -7.48 6.69
C HIS A 14 19.24 -8.71 6.02
N ILE A 15 20.01 -9.47 5.26
CA ILE A 15 19.59 -10.77 4.68
C ILE A 15 19.85 -11.89 5.68
N ARG A 16 20.98 -11.85 6.40
CA ARG A 16 21.35 -12.84 7.40
C ARG A 16 20.40 -12.82 8.61
N LYS A 17 19.94 -11.63 9.01
CA LYS A 17 18.94 -11.40 10.07
C LYS A 17 17.77 -10.60 9.50
N PRO A 18 16.86 -11.26 8.75
CA PRO A 18 15.80 -10.56 8.04
C PRO A 18 14.80 -9.94 9.01
N HIS A 19 14.41 -8.69 8.72
CA HIS A 19 13.39 -7.98 9.47
C HIS A 19 12.31 -7.48 8.50
N LEU A 20 11.15 -8.12 8.52
CA LEU A 20 10.00 -7.77 7.70
C LEU A 20 9.46 -6.37 8.07
N ARG A 21 9.18 -5.57 7.06
CA ARG A 21 8.41 -4.33 7.21
C ARG A 21 6.93 -4.65 7.44
N PRO A 22 6.11 -3.68 7.90
CA PRO A 22 4.67 -3.82 7.78
C PRO A 22 4.29 -4.16 6.33
N ILE A 23 3.52 -5.24 6.16
CA ILE A 23 3.02 -5.70 4.86
C ILE A 23 1.51 -5.74 4.87
N GLN A 24 0.90 -5.60 3.69
CA GLN A 24 -0.52 -5.84 3.49
C GLN A 24 -0.73 -7.21 2.83
N PRO A 25 -1.12 -8.25 3.59
CA PRO A 25 -1.41 -9.56 3.04
C PRO A 25 -2.80 -9.56 2.37
N ILE A 26 -2.85 -10.02 1.12
CA ILE A 26 -4.08 -10.13 0.34
C ILE A 26 -4.30 -11.61 0.00
N PRO A 27 -5.32 -12.28 0.58
CA PRO A 27 -5.64 -13.66 0.24
C PRO A 27 -6.05 -13.79 -1.23
N MET A 28 -5.53 -14.81 -1.90
CA MET A 28 -5.91 -15.11 -3.29
C MET A 28 -5.90 -16.62 -3.56
N MET A 29 -6.66 -17.02 -4.58
CA MET A 29 -6.67 -18.39 -5.10
C MET A 29 -6.10 -18.39 -6.51
N GLN A 30 -5.08 -19.21 -6.75
CA GLN A 30 -4.49 -19.37 -8.08
C GLN A 30 -4.26 -20.86 -8.34
N ASP A 31 -4.80 -21.38 -9.45
CA ASP A 31 -4.70 -22.80 -9.83
C ASP A 31 -5.09 -23.77 -8.70
N GLY A 32 -6.14 -23.43 -7.94
CA GLY A 32 -6.62 -24.23 -6.80
C GLY A 32 -5.74 -24.17 -5.55
N LYS A 33 -4.68 -23.35 -5.54
CA LYS A 33 -3.79 -23.15 -4.39
C LYS A 33 -4.11 -21.84 -3.68
N ALA A 34 -4.17 -21.91 -2.36
CA ALA A 34 -4.28 -20.73 -1.51
C ALA A 34 -2.92 -20.03 -1.42
N LEU A 35 -2.87 -18.80 -1.94
CA LEU A 35 -1.70 -17.93 -1.88
C LEU A 35 -2.05 -16.66 -1.10
N ILE A 36 -1.01 -15.99 -0.61
CA ILE A 36 -1.09 -14.65 -0.03
C ILE A 36 -0.21 -13.75 -0.89
N ALA A 37 -0.78 -12.72 -1.49
CA ALA A 37 -0.01 -11.64 -2.08
C ALA A 37 0.47 -10.69 -0.98
N LEU A 38 1.78 -10.42 -0.96
CA LEU A 38 2.45 -9.51 -0.05
C LEU A 38 2.61 -8.19 -0.77
N ARG A 39 1.79 -7.20 -0.39
CA ARG A 39 1.84 -5.84 -0.93
C ARG A 39 2.54 -4.91 0.05
N ASP A 40 3.37 -4.00 -0.45
CA ASP A 40 3.90 -2.89 0.33
C ASP A 40 2.77 -1.87 0.61
N PRO A 41 2.39 -1.64 1.88
CA PRO A 41 1.37 -0.64 2.21
C PRO A 41 1.78 0.79 1.83
N THR A 42 3.08 1.07 1.74
CA THR A 42 3.62 2.38 1.36
C THR A 42 3.77 2.56 -0.16
N MET A 43 3.48 1.52 -0.95
CA MET A 43 3.55 1.53 -2.41
C MET A 43 4.88 2.05 -2.98
N LEU A 44 6.01 1.76 -2.31
CA LEU A 44 7.34 2.09 -2.85
C LEU A 44 7.63 1.31 -4.13
N THR A 45 6.99 0.14 -4.26
CA THR A 45 6.89 -0.65 -5.47
C THR A 45 5.43 -1.03 -5.73
N GLU A 46 5.04 -1.07 -7.00
CA GLU A 46 3.73 -1.58 -7.44
C GLU A 46 3.73 -3.12 -7.55
N GLN A 47 4.89 -3.75 -7.47
CA GLN A 47 5.02 -5.20 -7.57
C GLN A 47 4.60 -5.89 -6.27
N THR A 48 3.77 -6.92 -6.39
CA THR A 48 3.37 -7.78 -5.27
C THR A 48 4.01 -9.16 -5.39
N MET A 49 4.48 -9.71 -4.27
CA MET A 49 4.98 -11.09 -4.22
C MET A 49 3.89 -12.04 -3.73
N ALA A 50 3.55 -13.07 -4.51
CA ALA A 50 2.67 -14.13 -4.03
C ALA A 50 3.46 -15.26 -3.36
N VAL A 51 3.04 -15.67 -2.17
CA VAL A 51 3.63 -16.81 -1.43
C VAL A 51 2.55 -17.83 -1.09
N PRO A 52 2.87 -19.14 -1.02
CA PRO A 52 1.96 -20.13 -0.45
C PRO A 52 1.54 -19.74 0.96
N GLN A 53 0.27 -19.93 1.32
CA GLN A 53 -0.24 -19.53 2.63
C GLN A 53 0.58 -20.10 3.81
N GLN A 54 1.10 -21.32 3.69
CA GLN A 54 1.96 -21.92 4.71
C GLN A 54 3.29 -21.17 4.97
N MET A 55 3.76 -20.36 4.01
CA MET A 55 5.00 -19.59 4.17
C MET A 55 4.84 -18.40 5.12
N MET A 56 3.61 -17.96 5.40
CA MET A 56 3.36 -16.83 6.28
C MET A 56 3.89 -17.05 7.70
N GLY A 57 3.80 -18.27 8.24
CA GLY A 57 4.34 -18.58 9.57
C GLY A 57 5.86 -18.46 9.65
N ILE A 58 6.55 -18.69 8.53
CA ILE A 58 8.01 -18.51 8.43
C ILE A 58 8.34 -17.03 8.28
N ILE A 59 7.64 -16.32 7.40
CA ILE A 59 7.83 -14.89 7.15
C ILE A 59 7.60 -14.05 8.41
N GLN A 60 6.65 -14.44 9.26
CA GLN A 60 6.39 -13.78 10.54
C GLN A 60 7.55 -13.89 11.55
N ARG A 61 8.51 -14.80 11.34
CA ARG A 61 9.73 -14.89 12.17
C ARG A 61 10.82 -13.91 11.76
N PHE A 62 10.66 -13.22 10.62
CA PHE A 62 11.62 -12.22 10.17
C PHE A 62 11.47 -10.94 11.02
N SER A 63 11.95 -10.98 12.26
CA SER A 63 11.89 -9.89 13.24
C SER A 63 13.19 -9.09 13.35
N GLY A 64 14.24 -9.48 12.62
CA GLY A 64 15.60 -8.95 12.78
C GLY A 64 16.39 -9.54 13.94
N GLU A 65 15.79 -10.42 14.74
CA GLU A 65 16.43 -11.02 15.91
C GLU A 65 17.11 -12.36 15.58
N GLU A 66 16.42 -13.21 14.82
CA GLU A 66 16.86 -14.55 14.44
C GLU A 66 17.74 -14.52 13.19
N THR A 67 18.79 -15.34 13.16
CA THR A 67 19.56 -15.55 11.92
C THR A 67 18.84 -16.51 10.99
N ILE A 68 19.22 -16.50 9.71
CA ILE A 68 18.75 -17.48 8.73
C ILE A 68 19.03 -18.93 9.17
N ASP A 69 20.15 -19.18 9.84
CA ASP A 69 20.49 -20.50 10.37
C ASP A 69 19.53 -20.91 11.50
N ASP A 70 19.20 -19.99 12.41
CA ASP A 70 18.23 -20.23 13.50
C ASP A 70 16.83 -20.52 12.95
N ILE A 71 16.42 -19.76 11.92
CA ILE A 71 15.14 -19.94 11.24
C ILE A 71 15.12 -21.29 10.50
N ALA A 72 16.20 -21.64 9.80
CA ALA A 72 16.32 -22.93 9.11
C ALA A 72 16.21 -24.10 10.10
N ALA A 73 16.95 -24.03 11.22
CA ALA A 73 16.92 -25.05 12.26
C ALA A 73 15.52 -25.20 12.88
N GLY A 74 14.80 -24.09 13.11
CA GLY A 74 13.46 -24.13 13.71
C GLY A 74 12.32 -24.47 12.74
N THR A 75 12.52 -24.37 11.43
CA THR A 75 11.48 -24.63 10.41
C THR A 75 11.70 -25.92 9.64
N GLY A 76 12.94 -26.43 9.60
CA GLY A 76 13.32 -27.56 8.74
C GLY A 76 13.49 -27.19 7.26
N LEU A 77 13.40 -25.90 6.90
CA LEU A 77 13.66 -25.45 5.54
C LEU A 77 15.16 -25.43 5.23
N ALA A 78 15.50 -25.70 3.97
CA ALA A 78 16.86 -25.55 3.49
C ALA A 78 17.25 -24.06 3.46
N ILE A 79 18.46 -23.74 3.92
CA ILE A 79 19.01 -22.36 3.93
C ILE A 79 18.89 -21.70 2.55
N ALA A 80 19.19 -22.43 1.47
CA ALA A 80 19.07 -21.93 0.11
C ALA A 80 17.64 -21.47 -0.25
N GLN A 81 16.60 -22.14 0.25
CA GLN A 81 15.22 -21.75 0.03
C GLN A 81 14.85 -20.49 0.83
N LEU A 82 15.36 -20.37 2.06
CA LEU A 82 15.19 -19.17 2.89
C LEU A 82 15.90 -17.97 2.28
N LEU A 83 17.15 -18.13 1.83
CA LEU A 83 17.91 -17.07 1.15
C LEU A 83 17.12 -16.56 -0.06
N GLN A 84 16.66 -17.46 -0.91
CA GLN A 84 15.89 -17.08 -2.10
C GLN A 84 14.61 -16.31 -1.76
N LEU A 85 13.90 -16.71 -0.69
CA LEU A 85 12.72 -16.00 -0.20
C LEU A 85 13.08 -14.59 0.29
N ILE A 86 14.10 -14.48 1.14
CA ILE A 86 14.53 -13.21 1.75
C ILE A 86 15.04 -12.25 0.68
N GLU A 87 15.84 -12.70 -0.28
CA GLU A 87 16.31 -11.88 -1.39
C GLU A 87 15.17 -11.37 -2.28
N ASN A 88 14.12 -12.17 -2.48
CA ASN A 88 12.94 -11.74 -3.23
C ASN A 88 12.14 -10.68 -2.45
N LEU A 89 12.03 -10.82 -1.13
CA LEU A 89 11.42 -9.80 -0.27
C LEU A 89 12.26 -8.51 -0.26
N ASP A 90 13.59 -8.62 -0.16
CA ASP A 90 14.50 -7.47 -0.18
C ASP A 90 14.45 -6.70 -1.49
N ARG A 91 14.42 -7.39 -2.63
CA ARG A 91 14.30 -6.76 -3.96
C ARG A 91 13.06 -5.89 -4.09
N LEU A 92 11.99 -6.25 -3.38
CA LEU A 92 10.73 -5.49 -3.34
C LEU A 92 10.68 -4.47 -2.20
N GLY A 93 11.77 -4.33 -1.44
CA GLY A 93 11.82 -3.46 -0.26
C GLY A 93 10.89 -3.89 0.86
N LEU A 94 10.52 -5.17 0.95
CA LEU A 94 9.58 -5.69 1.96
C LEU A 94 10.25 -6.04 3.30
N ILE A 95 11.58 -6.02 3.35
CA ILE A 95 12.35 -6.07 4.60
C ILE A 95 13.08 -4.74 4.82
N TRP A 96 13.41 -4.44 6.06
CA TRP A 96 14.29 -3.32 6.39
C TRP A 96 15.70 -3.60 5.88
N GLY A 97 16.28 -2.63 5.19
CA GLY A 97 17.62 -2.73 4.62
C GLY A 97 17.88 -1.72 3.51
N PRO A 98 19.06 -1.76 2.88
CA PRO A 98 19.49 -0.78 1.88
C PRO A 98 18.54 -0.64 0.68
N THR A 99 17.90 -1.73 0.25
CA THR A 99 16.95 -1.69 -0.88
C THR A 99 15.72 -0.85 -0.54
N PHE A 100 15.16 -1.06 0.66
CA PHE A 100 14.07 -0.22 1.15
C PHE A 100 14.49 1.25 1.29
N GLU A 101 15.65 1.51 1.91
CA GLU A 101 16.16 2.87 2.12
C GLU A 101 16.33 3.62 0.79
N GLY A 102 16.85 2.94 -0.23
CA GLY A 102 16.96 3.49 -1.59
C GLY A 102 15.60 3.83 -2.20
N LEU A 103 14.65 2.89 -2.17
CA LEU A 103 13.30 3.11 -2.71
C LEU A 103 12.57 4.26 -1.99
N GLU A 104 12.73 4.35 -0.66
CA GLU A 104 12.16 5.43 0.13
C GLU A 104 12.79 6.78 -0.22
N SER A 105 14.12 6.84 -0.34
CA SER A 105 14.84 8.05 -0.73
C SER A 105 14.44 8.52 -2.13
N ASP A 106 14.31 7.59 -3.09
CA ASP A 106 13.91 7.90 -4.46
C ASP A 106 12.48 8.43 -4.52
N LEU A 107 11.55 7.86 -3.75
CA LEU A 107 10.18 8.39 -3.67
C LEU A 107 10.16 9.78 -3.01
N LYS A 108 10.90 9.99 -1.92
CA LYS A 108 11.02 11.30 -1.26
C LYS A 108 11.53 12.36 -2.22
N HIS A 109 12.61 12.09 -2.95
CA HIS A 109 13.14 13.03 -3.93
C HIS A 109 12.17 13.34 -5.06
N ARG A 110 11.41 12.35 -5.55
CA ARG A 110 10.36 12.58 -6.56
C ARG A 110 9.25 13.49 -6.01
N ILE A 111 8.76 13.23 -4.80
CA ILE A 111 7.71 14.05 -4.17
C ILE A 111 8.21 15.48 -3.94
N GLU A 112 9.45 15.65 -3.47
CA GLU A 112 10.08 16.97 -3.29
C GLU A 112 10.20 17.74 -4.61
N HIS A 113 10.57 17.04 -5.69
CA HIS A 113 10.70 17.62 -7.02
C HIS A 113 9.34 17.98 -7.65
N ASP A 114 8.39 17.05 -7.61
CA ASP A 114 7.08 17.19 -8.29
C ASP A 114 6.10 18.05 -7.47
N GLY A 115 6.29 18.11 -6.15
CA GLY A 115 5.45 18.87 -5.22
C GLY A 115 4.16 18.15 -4.82
N TYR A 116 4.00 16.88 -5.18
CA TYR A 116 2.83 16.07 -4.85
C TYR A 116 3.16 14.57 -4.67
N PHE A 117 2.34 13.88 -3.90
CA PHE A 117 2.31 12.43 -3.82
C PHE A 117 1.71 11.85 -5.11
N PRO A 118 2.30 10.77 -5.67
CA PRO A 118 1.80 10.16 -6.89
C PRO A 118 0.41 9.55 -6.70
N ARG A 119 -0.29 9.33 -7.81
CA ARG A 119 -1.62 8.71 -7.81
C ARG A 119 -1.58 7.34 -7.11
N GLY A 120 -2.30 7.23 -5.98
CA GLY A 120 -2.42 6.00 -5.20
C GLY A 120 -3.69 5.20 -5.53
N SER A 121 -4.50 4.88 -4.50
CA SER A 121 -5.70 4.02 -4.62
C SER A 121 -6.74 4.49 -5.65
N SER A 122 -6.74 5.77 -6.01
CA SER A 122 -7.60 6.33 -7.06
C SER A 122 -7.24 5.79 -8.46
N ALA A 123 -6.10 5.13 -8.65
CA ALA A 123 -5.73 4.37 -9.86
C ALA A 123 -6.83 3.40 -10.32
N SER A 124 -7.51 2.77 -9.37
CA SER A 124 -8.60 1.81 -9.62
C SER A 124 -9.80 2.39 -10.39
N LEU A 125 -9.98 3.71 -10.41
CA LEU A 125 -11.08 4.37 -11.13
C LEU A 125 -10.92 4.33 -12.66
N GLY A 126 -9.72 4.12 -13.19
CA GLY A 126 -9.48 4.07 -14.64
C GLY A 126 -8.19 4.77 -15.08
N GLU A 127 -7.78 4.56 -16.32
CA GLU A 127 -6.50 5.08 -16.82
C GLU A 127 -6.57 6.56 -17.21
N ASP A 128 -7.76 7.04 -17.56
CA ASP A 128 -8.00 8.42 -18.02
C ASP A 128 -9.14 9.13 -17.27
N VAL A 129 -9.18 10.45 -17.43
CA VAL A 129 -10.13 11.36 -16.78
C VAL A 129 -11.59 11.03 -17.14
N GLU A 130 -11.86 10.66 -18.39
CA GLU A 130 -13.22 10.42 -18.89
C GLU A 130 -13.79 9.13 -18.31
N THR A 131 -12.99 8.06 -18.30
CA THR A 131 -13.32 6.80 -17.63
C THR A 131 -13.58 7.02 -16.15
N CYS A 132 -12.70 7.75 -15.46
CA CYS A 132 -12.86 8.03 -14.03
C CYS A 132 -14.13 8.83 -13.76
N ARG A 133 -14.42 9.85 -14.57
CA ARG A 133 -15.65 10.66 -14.45
C ARG A 133 -16.89 9.79 -14.62
N SER A 134 -16.94 9.01 -15.69
CA SER A 134 -18.10 8.16 -16.02
C SER A 134 -18.41 7.18 -14.90
N ARG A 135 -17.38 6.59 -14.26
CA ARG A 135 -17.58 5.69 -13.11
C ARG A 135 -18.10 6.42 -11.88
N LEU A 136 -17.59 7.61 -11.58
CA LEU A 136 -18.09 8.41 -10.44
C LEU A 136 -19.53 8.89 -10.69
N GLU A 137 -19.86 9.31 -11.91
CA GLU A 137 -21.23 9.67 -12.31
C GLU A 137 -22.19 8.48 -12.16
N ALA A 138 -21.79 7.29 -12.61
CA ALA A 138 -22.60 6.07 -12.43
C ALA A 138 -22.85 5.73 -10.95
N LEU A 139 -21.90 6.01 -10.04
CA LEU A 139 -22.12 5.85 -8.61
C LEU A 139 -23.14 6.87 -8.07
N PHE A 140 -23.12 8.11 -8.56
CA PHE A 140 -24.10 9.13 -8.18
C PHE A 140 -25.50 8.83 -8.74
N ASP A 141 -25.60 8.31 -9.96
CA ASP A 141 -26.88 7.93 -10.56
C ASP A 141 -27.55 6.74 -9.86
N ALA A 142 -26.76 5.94 -9.12
CA ALA A 142 -27.22 4.79 -8.35
C ALA A 142 -27.75 5.15 -6.95
N VAL A 143 -27.65 6.41 -6.52
CA VAL A 143 -28.10 6.87 -5.19
C VAL A 143 -29.11 8.01 -5.31
N GLU A 144 -29.98 8.13 -4.32
CA GLU A 144 -30.93 9.23 -4.21
C GLU A 144 -30.29 10.46 -3.55
N ASP A 145 -30.85 11.64 -3.84
CA ASP A 145 -30.52 12.86 -3.11
C ASP A 145 -30.89 12.66 -1.63
N PRO A 146 -29.97 12.88 -0.68
CA PRO A 146 -30.30 12.77 0.75
C PRO A 146 -31.25 13.86 1.26
N GLU A 147 -31.60 14.86 0.44
CA GLU A 147 -32.57 15.94 0.76
C GLU A 147 -32.25 16.66 2.07
N LEU A 148 -30.95 16.87 2.35
CA LEU A 148 -30.51 17.48 3.61
C LEU A 148 -30.88 18.97 3.66
N GLU A 149 -31.51 19.38 4.76
CA GLU A 149 -31.81 20.78 5.05
C GLU A 149 -30.63 21.46 5.77
N GLY A 150 -30.43 22.75 5.47
CA GLY A 150 -29.43 23.59 6.14
C GLY A 150 -28.09 23.69 5.41
N GLU A 151 -27.13 24.36 6.06
CA GLU A 151 -25.78 24.55 5.51
C GLU A 151 -24.91 23.31 5.78
N ILE A 152 -24.41 22.71 4.70
CA ILE A 152 -23.54 21.52 4.77
C ILE A 152 -22.09 21.98 4.84
N VAL A 153 -21.44 21.76 5.98
CA VAL A 153 -20.04 22.18 6.23
C VAL A 153 -19.04 21.02 6.14
N GLY A 154 -19.51 19.79 5.91
CA GLY A 154 -18.66 18.61 5.80
C GLY A 154 -19.44 17.31 5.69
N ILE A 155 -18.73 16.22 5.39
CA ILE A 155 -19.27 14.87 5.29
C ILE A 155 -18.38 13.88 6.03
N VAL A 156 -18.95 12.72 6.37
CA VAL A 156 -18.21 11.55 6.81
C VAL A 156 -18.42 10.46 5.76
N ALA A 157 -17.34 10.02 5.14
CA ALA A 157 -17.35 8.96 4.14
C ALA A 157 -16.41 7.82 4.58
N PRO A 158 -16.67 6.57 4.16
CA PRO A 158 -15.73 5.47 4.38
C PRO A 158 -14.40 5.69 3.64
N HIS A 159 -13.39 4.85 3.90
CA HIS A 159 -12.14 4.76 3.11
C HIS A 159 -11.93 3.34 2.51
N LEU A 160 -13.02 2.65 2.16
CA LEU A 160 -13.01 1.33 1.53
C LEU A 160 -12.76 1.41 0.01
N ASP A 161 -12.43 0.27 -0.60
CA ASP A 161 -12.40 0.17 -2.06
C ASP A 161 -13.78 0.49 -2.66
N TYR A 162 -13.81 1.14 -3.83
CA TYR A 162 -15.07 1.55 -4.49
C TYR A 162 -16.01 0.37 -4.75
N GLU A 163 -15.50 -0.82 -5.07
CA GLU A 163 -16.32 -2.04 -5.26
C GLU A 163 -17.10 -2.43 -3.99
N ARG A 164 -16.58 -2.09 -2.81
CA ARG A 164 -17.17 -2.46 -1.51
C ARG A 164 -17.99 -1.34 -0.90
N GLY A 165 -17.70 -0.08 -1.25
CA GLY A 165 -18.25 1.08 -0.56
C GLY A 165 -18.80 2.18 -1.46
N GLY A 166 -18.80 2.01 -2.79
CA GLY A 166 -19.11 3.05 -3.78
C GLY A 166 -20.40 3.81 -3.51
N GLU A 167 -21.48 3.11 -3.17
CA GLU A 167 -22.78 3.72 -2.84
C GLU A 167 -22.72 4.61 -1.59
N ASN A 168 -21.97 4.20 -0.56
CA ASN A 168 -21.78 5.01 0.65
C ASN A 168 -20.99 6.29 0.35
N TYR A 169 -19.98 6.21 -0.53
CA TYR A 169 -19.30 7.40 -1.03
C TYR A 169 -20.27 8.32 -1.77
N ALA A 170 -20.98 7.78 -2.75
CA ALA A 170 -21.88 8.56 -3.59
C ALA A 170 -22.93 9.28 -2.73
N SER A 171 -23.59 8.58 -1.81
CA SER A 171 -24.58 9.18 -0.90
C SER A 171 -23.99 10.31 -0.05
N ALA A 172 -22.81 10.11 0.55
CA ALA A 172 -22.14 11.15 1.34
C ALA A 172 -21.74 12.36 0.48
N TYR A 173 -21.11 12.14 -0.67
CA TYR A 173 -20.65 13.22 -1.56
C TYR A 173 -21.80 13.90 -2.31
N TYR A 174 -22.97 13.26 -2.45
CA TYR A 174 -24.14 13.86 -3.09
C TYR A 174 -24.55 15.14 -2.36
N ALA A 175 -24.50 15.10 -1.01
CA ALA A 175 -24.77 16.24 -0.15
C ALA A 175 -23.92 17.48 -0.49
N LEU A 176 -22.71 17.29 -1.03
CA LEU A 176 -21.83 18.40 -1.40
C LEU A 176 -22.15 19.02 -2.78
N ARG A 177 -23.08 18.46 -3.56
CA ARG A 177 -23.42 19.01 -4.89
C ARG A 177 -24.22 20.32 -4.79
N SER A 178 -24.93 20.53 -3.69
CA SER A 178 -25.76 21.70 -3.44
C SER A 178 -25.00 22.87 -2.81
N ILE A 179 -23.77 22.64 -2.33
CA ILE A 179 -22.98 23.71 -1.69
C ILE A 179 -22.22 24.55 -2.72
N PRO A 180 -21.99 25.85 -2.44
CA PRO A 180 -21.03 26.63 -3.20
C PRO A 180 -19.66 25.97 -3.19
N LYS A 181 -18.91 26.13 -4.29
CA LYS A 181 -17.55 25.61 -4.39
C LYS A 181 -16.69 26.16 -3.22
N PRO A 182 -16.13 25.31 -2.36
CA PRO A 182 -15.30 25.79 -1.25
C PRO A 182 -13.93 26.26 -1.73
N ASP A 183 -13.37 27.26 -1.05
CA ASP A 183 -11.98 27.70 -1.26
C ASP A 183 -10.96 26.73 -0.66
N ARG A 184 -11.38 25.92 0.33
CA ARG A 184 -10.54 24.95 1.02
C ARG A 184 -11.34 23.72 1.45
N VAL A 185 -10.77 22.55 1.21
CA VAL A 185 -11.29 21.26 1.71
C VAL A 185 -10.24 20.67 2.66
N VAL A 186 -10.68 20.23 3.84
CA VAL A 186 -9.85 19.54 4.81
C VAL A 186 -10.28 18.07 4.86
N VAL A 187 -9.37 17.16 4.53
CA VAL A 187 -9.62 15.71 4.56
C VAL A 187 -8.91 15.13 5.77
N LEU A 188 -9.68 14.53 6.69
CA LEU A 188 -9.15 13.87 7.88
C LEU A 188 -9.28 12.35 7.71
N GLY A 189 -8.15 11.66 7.71
CA GLY A 189 -8.07 10.20 7.58
C GLY A 189 -7.43 9.55 8.80
N THR A 190 -7.70 8.26 9.00
CA THR A 190 -7.08 7.47 10.06
C THR A 190 -5.64 7.08 9.69
N ASN A 191 -4.72 7.24 10.64
CA ASN A 191 -3.35 6.73 10.52
C ASN A 191 -3.33 5.22 10.84
N HIS A 192 -3.63 4.38 9.84
CA HIS A 192 -3.70 2.92 10.02
C HIS A 192 -2.37 2.27 10.42
N PHE A 193 -1.25 2.90 10.09
CA PHE A 193 0.08 2.34 10.33
C PHE A 193 0.68 2.82 11.65
N GLY A 194 0.02 3.74 12.35
CA GLY A 194 0.50 4.24 13.65
C GLY A 194 1.84 4.97 13.59
N ILE A 195 2.25 5.46 12.41
CA ILE A 195 3.49 6.19 12.25
C ILE A 195 3.28 7.63 12.73
N GLY A 196 3.83 7.97 13.90
CA GLY A 196 3.73 9.28 14.54
C GLY A 196 2.67 9.35 15.65
N ASP A 197 2.96 10.16 16.67
CA ASP A 197 2.17 10.22 17.92
C ASP A 197 1.01 11.24 17.87
N GLY A 198 0.64 11.75 16.69
CA GLY A 198 -0.35 12.82 16.55
C GLY A 198 -0.91 13.01 15.14
N VAL A 199 -1.46 14.21 14.88
CA VAL A 199 -1.94 14.59 13.55
C VAL A 199 -0.74 14.80 12.63
N VAL A 200 -0.66 14.01 11.56
CA VAL A 200 0.35 14.15 10.52
C VAL A 200 -0.25 14.94 9.37
N LEU A 201 0.44 16.00 8.94
CA LEU A 201 0.03 16.85 7.83
C LEU A 201 0.89 16.54 6.60
N ALA A 202 0.24 16.40 5.45
CA ALA A 202 0.93 16.38 4.17
C ALA A 202 1.43 17.80 3.85
N GLN A 203 2.71 17.91 3.51
CA GLN A 203 3.31 19.18 3.06
C GLN A 203 3.24 19.36 1.53
N TYR A 204 2.89 18.28 0.83
CA TYR A 204 2.83 18.20 -0.63
C TYR A 204 1.42 17.86 -1.09
N GLY A 205 1.11 18.20 -2.34
CA GLY A 205 -0.19 17.91 -2.94
C GLY A 205 -0.42 16.41 -3.17
N PHE A 206 -1.54 16.07 -3.79
CA PHE A 206 -1.87 14.69 -4.19
C PHE A 206 -2.29 14.66 -5.64
N GLU A 207 -1.68 13.77 -6.42
CA GLU A 207 -2.13 13.50 -7.78
C GLU A 207 -3.41 12.65 -7.76
N THR A 208 -4.37 13.07 -8.58
CA THR A 208 -5.64 12.38 -8.78
C THR A 208 -5.85 12.13 -10.28
N PRO A 209 -6.81 11.28 -10.67
CA PRO A 209 -7.16 11.12 -12.07
C PRO A 209 -7.65 12.42 -12.73
N PHE A 210 -8.04 13.43 -11.94
CA PHE A 210 -8.53 14.73 -12.41
C PHE A 210 -7.46 15.84 -12.38
N GLY A 211 -6.21 15.49 -12.05
CA GLY A 211 -5.10 16.42 -11.87
C GLY A 211 -4.61 16.49 -10.43
N VAL A 212 -3.67 17.40 -10.18
CA VAL A 212 -3.03 17.58 -8.87
C VAL A 212 -3.89 18.45 -7.96
N CYS A 213 -4.21 17.93 -6.78
CA CYS A 213 -4.71 18.72 -5.66
C CYS A 213 -3.52 19.32 -4.89
N PRO A 214 -3.28 20.63 -4.93
CA PRO A 214 -2.16 21.24 -4.22
C PRO A 214 -2.35 21.18 -2.69
N ALA A 215 -1.24 21.26 -1.95
CA ALA A 215 -1.23 21.42 -0.49
C ALA A 215 -1.71 22.81 -0.04
#